data_AF-A0A975QP72-F1
#
_entry.id   AF-A0A975QP72-F1
#
_cell.length_a   1.000
_cell.length_b   1.000
_cell.length_c   1.000
_cell.angle_alpha   90.00
_cell.angle_beta   90.00
_cell.angle_gamma   90.00
#
_symmetry.space_group_name_H-M   'P 1'
#
loop_
_entity.id
_entity.type
_entity.pdbx_description
1 polymer ?
#
loop_
_entity_poly.entity_id
_entity_poly.type
_entity_poly.pdbx_seq_one_letter_code
_entity_poly.pdbx_strand_id
1 'polypeptide(L)' 'MVVALIGVFLLVIIIDISGLMKTNQRLKTMIVYFTLLTLGFIISLLQVIDKKPVSPSIIIEKIVKYFIAR' A
#
# COMPACT_ATOMS: atom_id res chain seq x y z
N MET A 1 12.96 11.42 -6.80
CA MET A 1 11.77 10.55 -7.06
C MET A 1 10.96 10.27 -5.80
N VAL A 2 11.56 9.81 -4.70
CA VAL A 2 10.82 9.52 -3.44
C VAL A 2 10.06 10.74 -2.88
N VAL A 3 10.65 11.94 -2.91
CA VAL A 3 9.97 13.17 -2.47
C VAL A 3 8.71 13.47 -3.29
N ALA A 4 8.77 13.27 -4.61
CA ALA A 4 7.61 13.42 -5.49
C ALA A 4 6.53 12.37 -5.20
N LEU A 5 6.93 11.12 -4.94
CA LEU A 5 6.02 10.04 -4.52
C LEU A 5 5.28 10.42 -3.23
N ILE A 6 6.00 10.90 -2.21
CA ILE A 6 5.41 11.38 -0.96
C ILE A 6 4.43 12.52 -1.24
N GLY A 7 4.82 13.49 -2.08
CA GLY A 7 3.95 14.61 -2.46
C GLY A 7 2.65 14.17 -3.11
N VAL A 8 2.68 13.21 -4.05
CA VAL A 8 1.47 12.68 -4.70
C VAL A 8 0.55 12.01 -3.70
N PHE A 9 1.08 11.16 -2.82
CA PHE A 9 0.26 10.49 -1.81
C PHE A 9 -0.34 11.47 -0.79
N LEU A 10 0.39 12.52 -0.40
CA LEU A 10 -0.14 13.59 0.45
C LEU A 10 -1.27 14.37 -0.25
N LEU A 11 -1.12 14.69 -1.54
CA LEU A 11 -2.18 15.34 -2.32
C LEU A 11 -3.45 14.50 -2.38
N VAL A 12 -3.31 13.19 -2.61
CA VAL A 12 -4.45 12.25 -2.61
C VAL A 12 -5.18 12.30 -1.26
N ILE A 13 -4.44 12.26 -0.14
CA ILE A 13 -5.04 12.36 1.20
C ILE A 13 -5.81 13.68 1.36
N ILE A 14 -5.21 14.81 0.97
CA ILE A 14 -5.82 16.14 1.12
C ILE A 14 -7.10 16.26 0.29
N ILE A 15 -7.13 15.71 -0.92
CA ILE A 15 -8.30 15.74 -1.80
C ILE A 15 -9.43 14.89 -1.21
N ASP A 16 -9.11 13.65 -0.80
CA ASP A 16 -10.11 12.67 -0.41
C ASP A 16 -10.62 12.83 1.02
N ILE A 17 -9.87 13.49 1.91
CA ILE A 17 -10.24 13.59 3.34
C ILE A 17 -11.61 14.25 3.54
N SER A 18 -11.94 15.25 2.71
CA SER A 18 -13.23 15.94 2.76
C SER A 18 -14.41 15.02 2.44
N GLY A 19 -14.20 14.03 1.56
CA GLY A 19 -15.18 13.01 1.23
C GLY A 19 -15.28 11.94 2.32
N LEU A 20 -14.14 11.48 2.83
CA LEU A 20 -14.08 10.47 3.90
C LEU A 20 -14.79 10.94 5.17
N MET A 21 -14.65 12.22 5.52
CA MET A 21 -15.34 12.83 6.67
C MET A 21 -16.87 12.89 6.53
N LYS A 22 -17.43 12.73 5.32
CA LYS A 22 -18.89 12.79 5.08
C LYS A 22 -19.58 11.43 5.12
N THR A 23 -18.83 10.34 5.26
CA THR A 23 -19.39 8.98 5.26
C THR A 23 -20.16 8.67 6.56
N ASN A 24 -21.14 7.76 6.51
CA ASN A 24 -21.88 7.33 7.70
C ASN A 24 -21.01 6.50 8.67
N GLN A 25 -20.08 5.69 8.14
CA GLN A 25 -19.19 4.82 8.92
C GLN A 25 -17.73 5.33 8.90
N ARG A 26 -17.55 6.62 9.16
CA ARG A 26 -16.28 7.38 9.03
C ARG A 26 -15.05 6.61 9.47
N LEU A 27 -15.05 6.11 10.71
CA LEU A 27 -13.88 5.45 11.29
C LEU A 27 -13.51 4.17 10.52
N LYS A 28 -14.49 3.31 10.20
CA LYS A 28 -14.23 2.06 9.47
C LYS A 28 -13.77 2.35 8.05
N THR A 29 -14.43 3.29 7.38
CA THR A 29 -14.05 3.69 6.02
C THR A 29 -12.66 4.29 5.98
N MET A 30 -12.30 5.14 6.94
CA MET A 30 -10.95 5.69 7.07
C MET A 30 -9.90 4.61 7.30
N ILE A 31 -10.15 3.66 8.21
CA ILE A 31 -9.20 2.57 8.48
C ILE A 31 -8.91 1.77 7.21
N VAL A 32 -9.94 1.35 6.49
CA VAL A 32 -9.78 0.60 5.24
C VAL A 32 -9.06 1.44 4.19
N TYR A 33 -9.47 2.71 4.01
CA TYR A 33 -8.86 3.62 3.04
C TYR A 33 -7.37 3.83 3.32
N PHE A 34 -7.00 4.22 4.54
CA PHE A 34 -5.60 4.47 4.89
C PHE A 34 -4.76 3.19 4.87
N THR A 35 -5.35 2.02 5.14
CA THR A 35 -4.66 0.74 4.99
C THR A 35 -4.30 0.49 3.53
N LEU A 36 -5.26 0.63 2.62
CA LEU A 36 -5.04 0.46 1.18
C LEU A 36 -4.05 1.49 0.63
N LEU A 37 -4.18 2.75 1.04
CA LEU A 37 -3.28 3.83 0.67
C LEU A 37 -1.84 3.52 1.12
N THR A 38 -1.66 3.06 2.35
CA THR A 38 -0.34 2.69 2.91
C THR A 38 0.28 1.51 2.15
N LEU A 39 -0.51 0.48 1.83
CA LEU A 39 -0.04 -0.64 1.01
C LEU A 39 0.40 -0.18 -0.38
N GLY A 40 -0.39 0.67 -1.03
CA GLY A 40 -0.04 1.27 -2.32
C GLY A 40 1.24 2.11 -2.26
N PHE A 41 1.42 2.88 -1.18
CA PHE A 41 2.63 3.66 -0.93
C PHE A 41 3.85 2.76 -0.75
N ILE A 42 3.76 1.70 0.06
CA ILE A 42 4.86 0.74 0.28
C ILE A 42 5.27 0.08 -1.04
N ILE A 43 4.31 -0.39 -1.83
CA ILE A 43 4.59 -1.01 -3.14
C ILE A 43 5.29 -0.01 -4.06
N SER A 44 4.79 1.22 -4.13
CA SER A 44 5.39 2.27 -4.96
C SER A 44 6.78 2.66 -4.47
N LEU A 45 6.99 2.72 -3.16
CA LEU A 45 8.27 3.02 -2.55
C LEU A 45 9.31 1.94 -2.89
N LEU A 46 8.93 0.66 -2.76
CA LEU A 46 9.79 -0.48 -3.14
C LEU A 46 10.22 -0.38 -4.60
N GLN A 47 9.30 -0.07 -5.50
CA GLN A 47 9.60 0.12 -6.92
C GLN A 47 10.60 1.26 -7.17
N VAL A 48 10.44 2.40 -6.48
CA VAL A 48 11.29 3.59 -6.68
C VAL A 48 12.71 3.41 -6.12
N ILE A 49 12.91 2.60 -5.08
CA ILE A 49 14.23 2.34 -4.50
C ILE A 49 14.97 1.16 -5.18
N ASP A 50 14.54 0.76 -6.38
CA ASP A 50 15.03 -0.39 -7.16
C ASP A 50 15.01 -1.74 -6.41
N LYS A 51 14.34 -1.79 -5.25
CA LYS A 51 13.98 -3.04 -4.62
C LYS A 51 12.75 -3.56 -5.33
N LYS A 52 12.99 -4.28 -6.43
CA LYS A 52 11.95 -5.05 -7.12
C LYS A 52 11.05 -5.69 -6.05
N PRO A 53 9.75 -5.38 -6.03
CA PRO A 53 8.81 -6.11 -5.18
C PRO A 53 9.09 -7.59 -5.38
N VAL A 54 9.21 -8.34 -4.28
CA VAL A 54 9.47 -9.77 -4.37
C VAL A 54 8.45 -10.34 -5.34
N SER A 55 8.94 -10.93 -6.43
CA SER A 55 8.07 -11.47 -7.48
C SER A 55 7.00 -12.35 -6.81
N PRO A 56 5.72 -12.25 -7.21
CA PRO A 56 4.69 -13.15 -6.70
C PRO A 56 5.11 -14.61 -6.79
N SER A 57 5.85 -14.99 -7.85
CA SER A 57 6.40 -16.35 -8.00
C SER A 57 7.40 -16.72 -6.89
N ILE A 58 8.25 -15.79 -6.44
CA ILE A 58 9.20 -16.02 -5.33
C ILE A 58 8.47 -16.14 -4.00
N ILE A 59 7.40 -15.36 -3.80
CA ILE A 59 6.57 -15.45 -2.60
C ILE A 59 5.86 -16.80 -2.57
N ILE A 60 5.24 -17.21 -3.67
CA ILE A 60 4.60 -18.52 -3.82
C ILE A 60 5.61 -19.65 -3.61
N GLU A 61 6.80 -19.57 -4.20
CA GLU A 61 7.85 -20.56 -4.01
C GLU A 61 8.25 -20.70 -2.54
N LYS A 62 8.42 -19.59 -1.81
CA LYS A 62 8.71 -19.61 -0.37
C LYS A 62 7.59 -20.23 0.45
N ILE A 63 6.33 -19.91 0.12
CA ILE A 63 5.16 -20.50 0.77
C ILE A 63 5.14 -22.01 0.52
N VAL A 64 5.28 -22.44 -0.73
CA VAL A 64 5.32 -23.85 -1.11
C VAL A 64 6.46 -24.58 -0.41
N LYS A 65 7.67 -24.02 -0.37
CA LYS A 65 8.80 -24.58 0.38
C LYS A 65 8.52 -24.68 1.87
N TYR A 66 7.86 -23.69 2.47
CA TYR A 66 7.48 -23.76 3.89
C TYR A 66 6.50 -24.89 4.20
N PHE A 67 5.58 -25.18 3.28
CA PHE A 67 4.58 -26.25 3.45
C PHE A 67 5.09 -27.65 3.05
N ILE A 68 6.02 -27.74 2.09
CA ILE A 68 6.52 -29.04 1.56
C ILE A 68 7.86 -29.46 2.18
N ALA A 69 8.72 -28.51 2.58
CA ALA A 69 10.02 -28.80 3.19
C ALA A 69 9.98 -28.88 4.72
N ARG A 70 8.78 -29.09 5.28
CA ARG A 70 8.55 -29.58 6.65
C ARG A 70 7.96 -30.98 6.55
#